data_AF-A0A4R5QLB5-F1
#
_entry.id   AF-A0A4R5QLB5-F1
#
_cell.length_a   1.000
_cell.length_b   1.000
_cell.length_c   1.000
_cell.angle_alpha   90.00
_cell.angle_beta   90.00
_cell.angle_gamma   90.00
#
_symmetry.space_group_name_H-M   'P 1'
#
loop_
_entity.id
_entity.type
_entity.pdbx_description
1 polymer ?
#
loop_
_entity_poly.entity_id
_entity_poly.type
_entity_poly.pdbx_seq_one_letter_code
_entity_poly.pdbx_strand_id
1 'polypeptide(L)' 'MRPARGGPPMLDPDRFDPAAHVAAVAPAVGLVLDAERQARVAAALALVVRIAAPAFAVPLEPTSEPAPVFRP' A
#
# COMPACT_ATOMS: atom_id res chain seq x y z
N MET A 1 -29.27 6.46 -10.55
CA MET A 1 -27.94 7.03 -10.31
C MET A 1 -27.38 6.35 -9.06
N ARG A 2 -26.44 5.41 -9.22
CA ARG A 2 -25.91 4.58 -8.13
C ARG A 2 -24.54 5.17 -7.74
N PRO A 3 -24.23 5.43 -6.45
CA PRO A 3 -22.95 6.01 -6.10
C PRO A 3 -21.84 5.00 -6.42
N ALA A 4 -20.80 5.47 -7.10
CA ALA A 4 -19.58 4.70 -7.30
C ALA A 4 -19.02 4.34 -5.92
N ARG A 5 -18.86 3.04 -5.66
CA ARG A 5 -18.13 2.59 -4.48
C ARG A 5 -16.73 3.21 -4.57
N GLY A 6 -16.34 3.97 -3.55
CA GLY A 6 -14.95 4.38 -3.38
C GLY A 6 -14.11 3.13 -3.36
N GLY A 7 -13.41 2.86 -4.46
CA GLY A 7 -12.33 1.89 -4.45
C GLY A 7 -11.32 2.32 -3.38
N PRO A 8 -10.62 1.38 -2.73
CA PRO A 8 -9.53 1.76 -1.84
C PRO A 8 -8.60 2.69 -2.64
N PRO A 9 -8.06 3.75 -2.02
CA PRO A 9 -7.16 4.65 -2.72
C PRO A 9 -6.03 3.80 -3.26
N MET A 10 -6.09 3.56 -4.56
CA MET A 10 -4.99 2.97 -5.30
C MET A 10 -3.81 3.88 -5.01
N LEU A 11 -2.70 3.29 -4.58
CA LEU A 11 -1.47 3.97 -4.20
C LEU A 11 -0.97 4.76 -5.40
N ASP A 12 -1.54 5.94 -5.65
CA ASP A 12 -0.99 6.92 -6.57
C ASP A 12 0.28 7.44 -5.91
N PRO A 13 1.47 7.09 -6.41
CA PRO A 13 2.73 7.42 -5.74
C PRO A 13 2.90 8.93 -5.55
N ASP A 14 2.28 9.74 -6.42
CA ASP A 14 2.39 11.21 -6.40
C ASP A 14 1.41 11.87 -5.42
N ARG A 15 0.41 11.12 -4.94
CA ARG A 15 -0.62 11.60 -4.01
C ARG A 15 -0.64 10.84 -2.69
N PHE A 16 0.22 9.85 -2.54
CA PHE A 16 0.26 9.02 -1.35
C PHE A 16 0.85 9.78 -0.17
N ASP A 17 0.08 9.86 0.93
CA ASP A 17 0.54 10.38 2.22
C ASP A 17 0.89 9.21 3.15
N PRO A 18 2.19 8.93 3.37
CA PRO A 18 2.62 7.83 4.23
C PRO A 18 2.22 8.02 5.69
N ALA A 19 2.17 9.27 6.19
CA ALA A 19 1.84 9.53 7.58
C ALA A 19 0.35 9.29 7.84
N ALA A 20 -0.52 9.82 6.96
CA ALA A 20 -1.94 9.57 7.03
C ALA A 20 -2.28 8.07 6.88
N HIS A 21 -1.59 7.38 5.97
CA HIS A 21 -1.78 5.93 5.79
C HIS A 21 -1.39 5.14 7.03
N VAL A 22 -0.21 5.40 7.62
CA VAL A 22 0.26 4.69 8.82
C VAL A 22 -0.67 4.93 10.01
N ALA A 23 -1.11 6.18 10.22
CA ALA A 23 -2.03 6.52 11.30
C ALA A 23 -3.38 5.79 11.17
N ALA A 24 -3.88 5.61 9.94
CA ALA A 24 -5.13 4.91 9.68
C ALA A 24 -5.00 3.38 9.75
N VAL A 25 -3.92 2.81 9.21
CA VAL A 25 -3.78 1.36 9.02
C VAL A 25 -3.23 0.66 10.25
N ALA A 26 -2.30 1.27 10.99
CA ALA A 26 -1.69 0.66 12.17
C ALA A 26 -2.74 0.04 13.15
N PRO A 27 -3.78 0.77 13.59
CA PRO A 27 -4.79 0.18 14.47
C PRO A 27 -5.64 -0.90 13.79
N ALA A 28 -5.91 -0.76 12.49
CA ALA A 28 -6.71 -1.74 11.73
C ALA A 28 -6.02 -3.11 11.63
N VAL A 29 -4.68 -3.14 11.72
CA VAL A 29 -3.88 -4.38 11.75
C VAL A 29 -3.43 -4.76 13.17
N GLY A 30 -4.00 -4.12 14.21
CA GLY A 30 -3.72 -4.42 15.61
C GLY A 30 -2.40 -3.86 16.15
N LEU A 31 -1.76 -2.92 15.45
CA LEU A 31 -0.55 -2.25 15.91
C LEU A 31 -0.88 -1.00 16.71
N VAL A 32 -0.27 -0.87 17.89
CA VAL A 32 -0.28 0.36 18.68
C VAL A 32 1.09 1.02 18.54
N LEU A 33 1.12 2.17 17.85
CA LEU A 33 2.33 2.94 17.60
C LEU A 33 2.19 4.31 18.22
N ASP A 34 3.16 4.70 19.06
CA ASP A 34 3.30 6.08 19.50
C ASP A 34 3.68 6.99 18.30
N ALA A 35 3.57 8.31 18.48
CA ALA A 35 3.80 9.28 17.40
C ALA A 35 5.21 9.19 16.80
N GLU A 36 6.22 8.89 17.63
CA GLU A 36 7.60 8.76 17.18
C GLU A 36 7.78 7.53 16.27
N ARG A 37 7.20 6.38 16.67
CA ARG A 37 7.20 5.16 15.85
C ARG A 37 6.40 5.35 14.58
N GLN A 38 5.25 6.03 14.63
CA GLN A 38 4.47 6.35 13.42
C GLN A 38 5.30 7.15 12.42
N ALA A 39 6.04 8.17 12.88
CA ALA A 39 6.89 8.97 12.01
C ALA A 39 8.01 8.14 11.36
N ARG A 40 8.66 7.25 12.11
CA ARG A 40 9.70 6.35 11.57
C ARG A 40 9.14 5.37 10.53
N VAL A 41 7.98 4.77 10.82
CA VAL A 41 7.30 3.86 9.88
C VAL A 41 6.85 4.59 8.63
N ALA A 42 6.29 5.80 8.76
CA ALA A 42 5.90 6.63 7.62
C ALA A 42 7.10 6.98 6.72
N ALA A 43 8.25 7.32 7.31
CA ALA A 43 9.48 7.58 6.55
C ALA A 43 9.98 6.34 5.80
N ALA A 44 9.94 5.16 6.44
CA ALA A 44 10.27 3.90 5.79
C ALA A 44 9.29 3.56 4.65
N LEU A 45 8.00 3.77 4.87
CA LEU A 45 6.95 3.53 3.87
C LEU A 45 7.11 4.46 2.65
N ALA A 46 7.50 5.72 2.86
CA ALA A 46 7.82 6.65 1.77
C ALA A 46 8.95 6.15 0.87
N LEU A 47 9.94 5.45 1.43
CA LEU A 47 11.00 4.79 0.65
C LEU A 47 10.45 3.58 -0.11
N VAL A 48 9.64 2.74 0.54
CA VAL A 48 9.02 1.56 -0.10
C VAL A 48 8.17 1.96 -1.29
N VAL A 49 7.35 3.01 -1.19
CA VAL A 49 6.51 3.50 -2.28
C VAL A 49 7.34 3.88 -3.51
N ARG A 50 8.47 4.57 -3.32
CA ARG A 50 9.38 4.92 -4.42
C ARG A 50 10.00 3.68 -5.08
N ILE A 51 10.39 2.69 -4.28
CA ILE A 51 10.95 1.43 -4.78
C ILE A 51 9.89 0.61 -5.52
N ALA A 52 8.64 0.64 -5.05
CA ALA A 52 7.52 -0.10 -5.64
C ALA A 52 6.94 0.57 -6.89
N ALA A 53 7.13 1.88 -7.08
CA ALA A 53 6.55 2.63 -8.20
C ALA A 53 6.77 1.99 -9.59
N PRO A 54 7.97 1.48 -9.94
CA PRO A 54 8.18 0.82 -11.23
C PRO A 54 7.35 -0.46 -11.42
N ALA A 55 7.00 -1.16 -10.33
CA ALA A 55 6.21 -2.38 -10.42
C ALA A 55 4.79 -2.13 -10.95
N PHE A 56 4.24 -0.93 -10.75
CA PHE A 56 2.93 -0.56 -11.29
C PHE A 56 2.92 -0.31 -12.80
N ALA A 57 4.09 -0.10 -13.40
CA ALA A 57 4.24 0.03 -14.85
C ALA A 57 4.39 -1.31 -15.57
N VAL A 58 4.53 -2.43 -14.82
CA VAL A 58 4.64 -3.77 -15.41
C VAL A 58 3.26 -4.22 -15.87
N PRO A 59 3.07 -4.52 -17.17
CA PRO A 59 1.80 -5.05 -17.66
C PRO A 59 1.57 -6.44 -17.07
N LEU A 60 0.40 -6.64 -16.46
CA LEU A 60 -0.05 -7.94 -15.96
C LEU A 60 -1.18 -8.46 -16.85
N GLU A 61 -1.04 -9.69 -17.32
CA GLU A 61 -2.12 -10.40 -17.98
C GLU A 61 -3.07 -11.00 -16.94
N PRO A 62 -4.36 -11.21 -17.25
CA PRO A 62 -5.28 -11.90 -16.33
C PRO A 62 -4.81 -13.30 -15.93
N THR A 63 -3.97 -13.92 -16.76
CA THR A 63 -3.34 -15.23 -16.56
C THR A 63 -2.00 -15.18 -15.84
N SER A 64 -1.52 -13.99 -15.47
CA SER A 64 -0.28 -13.85 -14.68
C SER A 64 -0.51 -14.41 -13.27
N GLU A 65 0.17 -15.52 -12.96
CA GLU A 65 0.11 -16.16 -11.66
C GLU A 65 1.13 -15.56 -10.69
N PRO A 66 0.85 -15.55 -9.36
CA PRO A 66 1.86 -15.24 -8.37
C PRO A 66 3.05 -16.21 -8.48
N ALA A 67 4.24 -15.71 -8.17
CA ALA A 67 5.40 -16.57 -7.98
C ALA A 67 5.12 -17.64 -6.88
N PRO A 68 5.96 -18.69 -6.84
CA PRO A 68 5.60 -20.11 -6.90
C PRO A 68 4.19 -20.53 -6.47
N VAL A 69 3.56 -21.31 -7.35
CA VAL A 69 2.37 -22.11 -7.07
C VAL A 69 2.78 -23.39 -6.33
N PHE A 70 2.21 -23.62 -5.14
CA PHE A 70 2.35 -24.89 -4.43
C PHE A 70 1.93 -26.05 -5.36
N ARG A 71 2.82 -27.02 -5.55
CA ARG A 71 2.51 -28.28 -6.25
C ARG A 71 2.47 -29.40 -5.20
N PRO A 72 1.28 -29.97 -4.92
CA PRO A 72 1.13 -31.04 -3.93
C PRO A 72 1.88 -32.31 -4.32
#